data_AF-A0A958FJT7-F1
#
_entry.id   AF-A0A958FJT7-F1
#
_cell.length_a   1.000
_cell.length_b   1.000
_cell.length_c   1.000
_cell.angle_alpha   90.00
_cell.angle_beta   90.00
_cell.angle_gamma   90.00
#
_symmetry.space_group_name_H-M   'P 1'
#
loop_
_entity.id
_entity.type
_entity.pdbx_description
1 polymer ?
#
loop_
_entity_poly.entity_id
_entity_poly.type
_entity_poly.pdbx_seq_one_letter_code
_entity_poly.pdbx_strand_id
1 'polypeptide(L)'
;MKRVWITLIIGCGLSAALLSQERPVSEVIVRLALQVQVTVDAAPGGNAPAYRSNDAALDALLTHYRPREIRPVFAALPSDAPPTLAQVQRWRLADAAEAPSLLAELAGQPAVVYAEPNRVYRPFADPDDPFYPEQWYLPAIQAPAAWAIETGDPDVVVGVIDTGIDYLHEDLQGQLWINAAEDLNGN
;
A
#
# COMPACT_ATOMS: atom_id res chain seq x y z
N MET A 1 -25.10 20.33 10.56
CA MET A 1 -24.55 19.11 11.19
C MET A 1 -25.24 17.88 10.63
N LYS A 2 -24.65 17.20 9.65
CA LYS A 2 -24.90 15.79 9.35
C LYS A 2 -23.57 15.21 8.86
N ARG A 3 -23.03 14.25 9.60
CA ARG A 3 -21.80 13.52 9.28
C ARG A 3 -22.19 12.45 8.27
N VAL A 4 -21.49 12.38 7.14
CA VAL A 4 -21.61 11.27 6.19
C VAL A 4 -20.38 10.40 6.37
N TRP A 5 -20.61 9.16 6.79
CA TRP A 5 -19.62 8.09 6.75
C TRP A 5 -19.77 7.40 5.39
N ILE A 6 -18.73 7.42 4.57
CA ILE A 6 -18.63 6.53 3.41
C ILE A 6 -17.50 5.55 3.72
N THR A 7 -17.91 4.34 4.12
CA THR A 7 -17.08 3.14 3.99
C THR A 7 -17.73 2.33 2.89
N LEU A 8 -17.16 2.39 1.68
CA LEU A 8 -17.55 1.52 0.58
C LEU A 8 -16.44 0.48 0.39
N ILE A 9 -16.56 -0.65 1.08
CA ILE A 9 -15.88 -1.88 0.71
C ILE A 9 -16.97 -2.75 0.06
N ILE A 10 -17.04 -2.76 -1.28
CA ILE A 10 -17.86 -3.73 -2.00
C ILE A 10 -17.09 -5.05 -1.98
N GLY A 11 -17.23 -5.80 -0.89
CA GLY A 11 -16.87 -7.21 -0.82
C GLY A 11 -18.01 -8.06 -1.37
N CYS A 12 -18.09 -8.21 -2.69
CA CYS A 12 -19.01 -9.15 -3.30
C CYS A 12 -18.55 -10.58 -2.99
N GLY A 13 -19.28 -11.27 -2.11
CA GLY A 13 -19.49 -12.72 -2.15
C GLY A 13 -18.28 -13.64 -2.33
N LEU A 14 -17.13 -13.38 -1.68
CA LEU A 14 -16.12 -14.42 -1.52
C LEU A 14 -16.42 -15.19 -0.23
N SER A 15 -16.90 -16.43 -0.39
CA SER A 15 -16.93 -17.41 0.70
C SER A 15 -15.57 -17.41 1.41
N ALA A 16 -15.59 -17.44 2.75
CA ALA A 16 -14.42 -17.43 3.63
C ALA A 16 -13.36 -18.52 3.32
N ALA A 17 -13.64 -19.42 2.37
CA ALA A 17 -12.74 -20.44 1.87
C ALA A 17 -11.67 -19.95 0.86
N LEU A 18 -11.87 -18.83 0.13
CA LEU A 18 -10.86 -18.34 -0.83
C LEU A 18 -9.76 -17.46 -0.21
N LEU A 19 -10.01 -16.92 1.00
CA LEU A 19 -9.00 -16.22 1.80
C LEU A 19 -7.99 -17.18 2.44
N SER A 20 -8.18 -18.50 2.33
CA SER A 20 -7.36 -19.52 3.00
C SER A 20 -6.19 -20.07 2.17
N GLN A 21 -5.88 -19.49 1.01
CA GLN A 21 -4.59 -19.72 0.36
C GLN A 21 -3.70 -18.49 0.45
N GLU A 22 -3.53 -17.96 1.67
CA GLU A 22 -2.50 -16.96 1.94
C GLU A 22 -1.14 -17.61 1.65
N ARG A 23 -0.55 -17.30 0.48
CA ARG A 23 0.84 -17.68 0.24
C ARG A 23 1.69 -17.04 1.35
N PRO A 24 2.69 -17.76 1.87
CA PRO A 24 3.53 -17.23 2.92
C PRO A 24 4.20 -15.94 2.41
N VAL A 25 4.03 -14.86 3.18
CA VAL A 25 4.49 -13.53 2.81
C VAL A 25 5.98 -13.45 3.14
N SER A 26 6.82 -13.33 2.12
CA SER A 26 8.27 -13.23 2.32
C SER A 26 8.74 -11.82 2.69
N GLU A 27 7.82 -10.86 2.76
CA GLU A 27 8.11 -9.45 3.03
C GLU A 27 7.20 -8.90 4.13
N VAL A 28 7.78 -8.10 5.02
CA VAL A 28 7.03 -7.37 6.06
C VAL A 28 7.38 -5.88 6.00
N ILE A 29 6.40 -5.03 6.30
CA ILE A 29 6.60 -3.60 6.50
C ILE A 29 6.75 -3.37 8.00
N VAL A 30 7.82 -2.68 8.38
CA VAL A 30 8.12 -2.36 9.78
C VAL A 30 8.29 -0.85 9.87
N ARG A 31 7.55 -0.22 10.78
CA ARG A 31 7.81 1.18 11.17
C ARG A 31 8.50 1.20 12.53
N LEU A 32 9.69 1.75 12.56
CA LEU A 32 10.47 1.92 13.78
C LEU A 32 10.13 3.22 14.51
N ALA A 33 10.44 3.27 15.80
CA ALA A 33 10.40 4.51 16.56
C ALA A 33 11.47 5.49 16.06
N LEU A 34 11.25 6.80 16.18
CA LEU A 34 12.10 7.84 15.58
C LEU A 34 13.58 7.76 15.99
N GLN A 35 13.86 7.33 17.21
CA GLN A 35 15.20 7.18 17.77
C GLN A 35 15.92 5.88 17.37
N VAL A 36 15.19 4.92 16.78
CA VAL A 36 15.73 3.61 16.42
C VAL A 36 16.28 3.67 15.00
N GLN A 37 17.44 3.06 14.79
CA GLN A 37 18.13 3.04 13.52
C GLN A 37 18.64 1.63 13.25
N VAL A 38 18.45 1.17 12.01
CA VAL A 38 19.02 -0.10 11.53
C VAL A 38 20.14 0.22 10.54
N THR A 39 21.32 -0.32 10.78
CA THR A 39 22.50 -0.16 9.92
C THR A 39 22.91 -1.51 9.34
N VAL A 40 23.46 -1.49 8.13
CA VAL A 40 24.07 -2.68 7.54
C VAL A 40 25.55 -2.76 7.96
N ASP A 41 25.94 -3.89 8.54
CA ASP A 41 27.34 -4.24 8.72
C ASP A 41 27.92 -4.56 7.32
N ALA A 42 29.08 -3.98 6.99
CA ALA A 42 29.77 -4.31 5.74
C ALA A 42 30.05 -5.82 5.69
N ALA A 43 29.36 -6.54 4.80
CA ALA A 43 29.57 -7.98 4.65
C ALA A 43 30.97 -8.23 4.04
N PRO A 44 31.86 -8.99 4.69
CA PRO A 44 33.09 -9.41 4.06
C PRO A 44 32.74 -10.42 2.94
N GLY A 45 32.98 -10.04 1.68
CA GLY A 45 33.10 -10.95 0.54
C GLY A 45 31.89 -11.84 0.21
N GLY A 46 30.80 -11.27 -0.31
CA GLY A 46 29.74 -12.03 -0.99
C GLY A 46 28.71 -12.73 -0.11
N ASN A 47 28.78 -12.56 1.22
CA ASN A 47 27.75 -13.04 2.14
C ASN A 47 26.54 -12.09 2.20
N ALA A 48 25.40 -12.62 2.66
CA ALA A 48 24.20 -11.83 2.93
C ALA A 48 24.52 -10.70 3.94
N PRO A 49 23.93 -9.50 3.76
CA PRO A 49 24.14 -8.38 4.67
C PRO A 49 23.71 -8.74 6.09
N ALA A 50 24.53 -8.40 7.08
CA ALA A 50 24.15 -8.46 8.49
C ALA A 50 23.61 -7.08 8.90
N TYR A 51 22.50 -7.07 9.63
CA TYR A 51 21.87 -5.84 10.09
C TYR A 51 22.05 -5.70 11.60
N ARG A 52 22.28 -4.46 12.05
CA ARG A 52 22.33 -4.10 13.46
C ARG A 52 21.34 -3.01 13.77
N SER A 53 20.86 -2.99 15.01
CA SER A 53 20.08 -1.90 15.56
C SER A 53 20.82 -1.22 16.72
N ASN A 54 20.52 0.05 16.96
CA ASN A 54 20.89 0.72 18.21
C ASN A 54 19.97 0.34 19.39
N ASP A 55 18.98 -0.53 19.17
CA ASP A 55 18.13 -1.15 20.19
C ASP A 55 18.48 -2.64 20.34
N ALA A 56 18.82 -3.08 21.55
CA ALA A 56 19.32 -4.43 21.81
C ALA A 56 18.28 -5.54 21.58
N ALA A 57 17.00 -5.25 21.82
CA ALA A 57 15.95 -6.24 21.62
C ALA A 57 15.65 -6.41 20.13
N LEU A 58 15.64 -5.31 19.37
CA LEU A 58 15.56 -5.37 17.91
C LEU A 58 16.78 -6.04 17.28
N ASP A 59 18.00 -5.79 17.80
CA ASP A 59 19.24 -6.41 17.33
C ASP A 59 19.23 -7.94 17.50
N ALA A 60 18.63 -8.42 18.61
CA ALA A 60 18.43 -9.85 18.83
C ALA A 60 17.49 -10.47 17.77
N LEU A 61 16.40 -9.79 17.41
CA LEU A 61 15.50 -10.23 16.34
C LEU A 61 16.18 -10.25 14.97
N LEU A 62 16.95 -9.22 14.64
CA LEU A 62 17.73 -9.16 13.40
C LEU A 62 18.74 -10.32 13.31
N THR A 63 19.34 -10.69 14.44
CA THR A 63 20.28 -11.81 14.53
C THR A 63 19.59 -13.18 14.40
N HIS A 64 18.38 -13.31 14.96
CA HIS A 64 17.59 -14.54 14.93
C HIS A 64 17.02 -14.81 13.54
N TYR A 65 16.27 -13.84 13.00
CA TYR A 65 15.51 -13.98 11.75
C TYR A 65 16.32 -13.69 10.48
N ARG A 66 17.45 -12.99 10.60
CA ARG A 66 18.42 -12.72 9.51
C ARG A 66 17.74 -12.35 8.18
N PRO A 67 16.98 -11.24 8.14
CA PRO A 67 16.33 -10.81 6.91
C PRO A 67 17.37 -10.69 5.79
N ARG A 68 17.03 -11.20 4.60
CA ARG A 68 17.90 -11.13 3.40
C ARG A 68 18.14 -9.69 2.98
N GLU A 69 17.15 -8.84 3.19
CA GLU A 69 17.16 -7.45 2.73
C GLU A 69 16.30 -6.58 3.65
N ILE A 70 16.83 -5.42 4.05
CA ILE A 70 16.08 -4.34 4.67
C ILE A 70 16.28 -3.10 3.80
N ARG A 71 15.18 -2.50 3.36
CA ARG A 71 15.20 -1.26 2.56
C ARG A 71 14.23 -0.24 3.11
N PRO A 72 14.53 1.07 3.01
CA PRO A 72 13.51 2.09 3.23
C PRO A 72 12.39 1.92 2.19
N VAL A 73 11.14 2.10 2.62
CA VAL A 73 9.99 2.16 1.70
C VAL A 73 10.04 3.49 0.93
N PHE A 74 10.40 4.57 1.61
CA PHE A 74 10.52 5.91 1.03
C PHE A 74 12.00 6.27 0.88
N ALA A 75 12.56 6.03 -0.31
CA ALA A 75 13.99 6.24 -0.57
C ALA A 75 14.36 7.71 -0.82
N ALA A 76 13.42 8.51 -1.32
CA ALA A 76 13.57 9.94 -1.51
C ALA A 76 12.40 10.64 -0.82
N LEU A 77 12.72 11.45 0.18
CA LEU A 77 11.75 12.22 0.93
C LEU A 77 11.97 13.71 0.66
N PRO A 78 10.91 14.47 0.35
CA PRO A 78 10.94 15.92 0.38
C PRO A 78 11.47 16.46 1.71
N SER A 79 12.07 17.66 1.71
CA SER A 79 12.65 18.26 2.92
C SER A 79 11.63 18.53 4.03
N ASP A 80 10.36 18.68 3.68
CA ASP A 80 9.23 18.91 4.57
C ASP A 80 8.49 17.62 4.95
N ALA A 81 8.93 16.46 4.45
CA ALA A 81 8.30 15.19 4.76
C ALA A 81 8.41 14.88 6.27
N PRO A 82 7.37 14.28 6.87
CA PRO A 82 7.43 13.86 8.26
C PRO A 82 8.61 12.88 8.48
N PRO A 83 9.45 13.09 9.50
CA PRO A 83 10.62 12.23 9.74
C PRO A 83 10.22 10.77 10.05
N THR A 84 8.95 10.53 10.39
CA THR A 84 8.39 9.20 10.60
C THR A 84 8.38 8.35 9.34
N LEU A 85 8.36 8.94 8.14
CA LEU A 85 8.40 8.19 6.88
C LEU A 85 9.76 7.54 6.64
N ALA A 86 10.85 8.18 7.08
CA ALA A 86 12.19 7.61 7.02
C ALA A 86 12.34 6.34 7.88
N GLN A 87 11.41 6.14 8.84
CA GLN A 87 11.39 4.97 9.71
C GLN A 87 10.57 3.80 9.18
N VAL A 88 9.99 3.92 7.98
CA VAL A 88 9.24 2.83 7.36
C VAL A 88 10.16 2.01 6.47
N GLN A 89 10.30 0.73 6.79
CA GLN A 89 11.21 -0.20 6.16
C GLN A 89 10.47 -1.43 5.65
N ARG A 90 10.94 -1.98 4.54
CA ARG A 90 10.52 -3.28 4.02
C ARG A 90 11.61 -4.30 4.29
N TRP A 91 11.26 -5.34 5.01
CA TRP A 91 12.16 -6.44 5.37
C TRP A 91 11.78 -7.68 4.57
N ARG A 92 12.72 -8.24 3.81
CA ARG A 92 12.54 -9.51 3.10
C ARG A 92 13.17 -10.64 3.91
N LEU A 93 12.38 -11.63 4.27
CA LEU A 93 12.80 -12.76 5.08
C LEU A 93 13.50 -13.83 4.26
N ALA A 94 14.31 -14.65 4.94
CA ALA A 94 14.95 -15.78 4.31
C ALA A 94 13.97 -16.94 4.08
N ASP A 95 13.08 -17.14 5.04
CA ASP A 95 11.97 -18.08 5.01
C ASP A 95 10.66 -17.33 5.31
N ALA A 96 9.69 -17.49 4.42
CA ALA A 96 8.38 -16.84 4.57
C ALA A 96 7.52 -17.51 5.66
N ALA A 97 7.85 -18.73 6.09
CA ALA A 97 7.19 -19.41 7.20
C ALA A 97 7.50 -18.74 8.56
N GLU A 98 8.58 -17.97 8.66
CA GLU A 98 8.97 -17.25 9.87
C GLU A 98 8.21 -15.93 10.07
N ALA A 99 7.55 -15.42 9.02
CA ALA A 99 6.87 -14.13 9.05
C ALA A 99 5.87 -13.97 10.21
N PRO A 100 4.98 -14.95 10.51
CA PRO A 100 4.04 -14.82 11.61
C PRO A 100 4.73 -14.68 12.98
N SER A 101 5.79 -15.46 13.22
CA SER A 101 6.56 -15.41 14.48
C SER A 101 7.29 -14.08 14.62
N LEU A 102 7.97 -13.63 13.55
CA LEU A 102 8.65 -12.35 13.55
C LEU A 102 7.68 -11.19 13.84
N LEU A 103 6.51 -11.18 13.18
CA LEU A 103 5.50 -10.14 13.38
C LEU A 103 4.98 -10.11 14.83
N ALA A 104 4.74 -11.28 15.43
CA ALA A 104 4.31 -11.38 16.81
C ALA A 104 5.38 -10.85 17.78
N GLU A 105 6.65 -11.16 17.53
CA GLU A 105 7.76 -10.68 18.36
C GLU A 105 8.01 -9.18 18.18
N LEU A 106 7.96 -8.66 16.95
CA LEU A 106 8.10 -7.22 16.66
C LEU A 106 6.98 -6.40 17.32
N ALA A 107 5.75 -6.91 17.37
CA ALA A 107 4.63 -6.23 18.02
C ALA A 107 4.85 -6.01 19.53
N GLY A 108 5.71 -6.81 20.17
CA GLY A 108 6.07 -6.65 21.58
C GLY A 108 7.23 -5.67 21.83
N GLN A 109 7.88 -5.15 20.78
CA GLN A 109 9.08 -4.33 20.93
C GLN A 109 8.75 -2.83 21.05
N PRO A 110 9.23 -2.12 22.09
CA PRO A 110 9.09 -0.67 22.18
C PRO A 110 9.77 0.09 21.02
N ALA A 111 10.75 -0.54 20.38
CA ALA A 111 11.46 -0.02 19.21
C ALA A 111 10.61 -0.01 17.93
N VAL A 112 9.48 -0.72 17.91
CA VAL A 112 8.61 -0.91 16.75
C VAL A 112 7.28 -0.22 17.00
N VAL A 113 6.89 0.68 16.09
CA VAL A 113 5.57 1.35 16.13
C VAL A 113 4.51 0.42 15.56
N TYR A 114 4.80 -0.24 14.44
CA TYR A 114 3.99 -1.32 13.88
C TYR A 114 4.84 -2.23 12.99
N ALA A 115 4.37 -3.47 12.83
CA ALA A 115 4.88 -4.40 11.83
C ALA A 115 3.71 -5.17 11.20
N GLU A 116 3.71 -5.31 9.88
CA GLU A 116 2.63 -5.96 9.14
C GLU A 116 3.15 -6.73 7.92
N PRO A 117 2.44 -7.78 7.46
CA PRO A 117 2.82 -8.48 6.24
C PRO A 117 2.67 -7.57 5.01
N ASN A 118 3.69 -7.52 4.16
CA ASN A 118 3.62 -6.82 2.88
C ASN A 118 2.86 -7.67 1.85
N ARG A 119 1.54 -7.51 1.78
CA ARG A 119 0.69 -8.26 0.85
C ARG A 119 0.68 -7.58 -0.52
N VAL A 120 1.10 -8.31 -1.54
CA VAL A 120 0.96 -7.85 -2.93
C VAL A 120 -0.43 -8.21 -3.43
N TYR A 121 -1.28 -7.19 -3.54
CA TYR A 121 -2.53 -7.30 -4.27
C TYR A 121 -2.23 -7.27 -5.76
N ARG A 122 -2.87 -8.17 -6.50
CA ARG A 122 -2.85 -8.13 -7.96
C ARG A 122 -4.20 -7.59 -8.42
N PRO A 123 -4.25 -6.72 -9.43
CA PRO A 123 -5.51 -6.34 -10.02
C PRO A 123 -6.24 -7.60 -10.47
N PHE A 124 -7.54 -7.65 -10.23
CA PHE A 124 -8.41 -8.55 -10.97
C PHE A 124 -8.39 -8.05 -12.42
N ALA A 125 -8.12 -8.94 -13.37
CA ALA A 125 -8.20 -8.61 -14.78
C ALA A 125 -9.43 -9.33 -15.35
N ASP A 126 -10.33 -8.57 -15.96
CA ASP A 126 -10.49 -8.62 -17.42
C ASP A 126 -10.78 -7.17 -17.92
N PRO A 127 -10.45 -6.84 -19.20
CA PRO A 127 -10.67 -5.52 -19.81
C PRO A 127 -12.17 -5.25 -20.00
N ASP A 128 -12.57 -4.21 -20.74
CA ASP A 128 -13.63 -4.31 -21.77
C ASP A 128 -14.10 -2.92 -22.22
N ASP A 129 -13.80 -2.47 -23.44
CA ASP A 129 -14.31 -2.98 -24.73
C ASP A 129 -15.51 -2.12 -25.20
N PRO A 130 -15.53 -1.69 -26.48
CA PRO A 130 -16.64 -1.00 -27.18
C PRO A 130 -18.08 -1.48 -26.91
N PHE A 131 -18.28 -2.64 -26.26
CA PHE A 131 -19.56 -3.20 -25.82
C PHE A 131 -20.01 -2.85 -24.38
N TYR A 132 -19.40 -1.83 -23.75
CA TYR A 132 -19.99 -1.10 -22.61
C TYR A 132 -21.51 -0.77 -22.79
N PRO A 133 -22.11 -0.68 -23.99
CA PRO A 133 -23.56 -0.54 -24.17
C PRO A 133 -24.46 -1.75 -23.79
N GLU A 134 -23.90 -2.90 -23.42
CA GLU A 134 -24.62 -4.01 -22.76
C GLU A 134 -24.79 -3.78 -21.25
N GLN A 135 -24.46 -2.59 -20.77
CA GLN A 135 -24.37 -2.32 -19.35
C GLN A 135 -25.68 -1.92 -18.71
N TRP A 136 -26.45 -2.97 -18.56
CA TRP A 136 -27.61 -3.10 -17.70
C TRP A 136 -27.45 -2.44 -16.32
N TYR A 137 -26.22 -2.29 -15.79
CA TYR A 137 -26.01 -1.79 -14.44
C TYR A 137 -26.36 -0.31 -14.26
N LEU A 138 -26.16 0.57 -15.26
CA LEU A 138 -26.46 2.00 -15.11
C LEU A 138 -27.97 2.27 -14.98
N PRO A 139 -28.85 1.66 -15.81
CA PRO A 139 -30.28 1.66 -15.55
C PRO A 139 -30.67 0.95 -14.25
N ALA A 140 -30.01 -0.17 -13.90
CA ALA A 140 -30.33 -0.92 -12.68
C ALA A 140 -30.09 -0.11 -11.40
N ILE A 141 -29.07 0.76 -11.37
CA ILE A 141 -28.82 1.69 -10.26
C ILE A 141 -29.56 3.02 -10.40
N GLN A 142 -30.44 3.15 -11.41
CA GLN A 142 -31.21 4.37 -11.70
C GLN A 142 -30.34 5.62 -11.95
N ALA A 143 -29.12 5.46 -12.47
CA ALA A 143 -28.21 6.58 -12.73
C ALA A 143 -28.84 7.70 -13.59
N PRO A 144 -29.64 7.43 -14.64
CA PRO A 144 -30.28 8.51 -15.42
C PRO A 144 -31.24 9.40 -14.61
N ALA A 145 -31.95 8.82 -13.63
CA ALA A 145 -32.83 9.60 -12.76
C ALA A 145 -32.02 10.48 -11.79
N ALA A 146 -30.85 10.01 -11.34
CA ALA A 146 -29.94 10.80 -10.53
C ALA A 146 -29.31 11.96 -11.33
N TRP A 147 -28.88 11.71 -12.57
CA TRP A 147 -28.31 12.76 -13.44
C TRP A 147 -29.30 13.85 -13.85
N ALA A 148 -30.60 13.55 -13.85
CA ALA A 148 -31.64 14.57 -14.01
C ALA A 148 -31.73 15.54 -12.82
N ILE A 149 -31.14 15.18 -11.67
CA ILE A 149 -31.08 16.00 -10.46
C ILE A 149 -29.71 16.66 -10.33
N GLU A 150 -28.63 15.90 -10.45
CA GLU A 150 -27.25 16.36 -10.34
C GLU A 150 -26.32 15.43 -11.13
N THR A 151 -25.41 16.00 -11.92
CA THR A 151 -24.42 15.26 -12.73
C THR A 151 -23.04 15.21 -12.06
N GLY A 152 -22.83 16.01 -11.01
CA GLY A 152 -21.59 16.08 -10.27
C GLY A 152 -21.25 17.51 -9.91
N ASP A 153 -20.51 17.68 -8.83
CA ASP A 153 -20.01 18.97 -8.35
C ASP A 153 -18.50 19.01 -8.61
N PRO A 154 -17.95 20.01 -9.33
CA PRO A 154 -16.52 20.12 -9.59
C PRO A 154 -15.67 20.26 -8.31
N ASP A 155 -16.28 20.68 -7.19
CA ASP A 155 -15.59 20.75 -5.90
C ASP A 155 -15.49 19.38 -5.20
N VAL A 156 -16.16 18.34 -5.72
CA VAL A 156 -16.12 16.97 -5.21
C VAL A 156 -15.13 16.13 -6.01
N VAL A 157 -13.96 15.89 -5.43
CA VAL A 157 -12.90 15.05 -6.03
C VAL A 157 -13.08 13.58 -5.63
N VAL A 158 -13.11 12.69 -6.63
CA VAL A 158 -13.16 11.22 -6.43
C VAL A 158 -11.77 10.62 -6.65
N GLY A 159 -11.20 10.01 -5.61
CA GLY A 159 -9.94 9.29 -5.69
C GLY A 159 -10.14 7.84 -6.11
N VAL A 160 -9.51 7.43 -7.22
CA VAL A 160 -9.49 6.04 -7.70
C VAL A 160 -8.09 5.46 -7.53
N ILE A 161 -7.97 4.39 -6.74
CA ILE A 161 -6.70 3.68 -6.52
C ILE A 161 -6.71 2.44 -7.41
N ASP A 162 -6.07 2.55 -8.57
CA ASP A 162 -5.97 1.46 -9.55
C ASP A 162 -4.55 1.45 -10.16
N THR A 163 -4.39 0.76 -11.27
CA THR A 163 -3.17 0.59 -12.06
C THR A 163 -2.72 1.85 -12.80
N GLY A 164 -3.58 2.87 -12.87
CA GLY A 164 -3.35 4.12 -13.58
C GLY A 164 -4.55 4.49 -14.45
N ILE A 165 -4.39 5.53 -15.28
CA ILE A 165 -5.44 6.00 -16.18
C ILE A 165 -4.81 6.43 -17.51
N ASP A 166 -5.50 6.15 -18.62
CA ASP A 166 -5.18 6.78 -19.90
C ASP A 166 -5.70 8.22 -19.87
N TYR A 167 -4.86 9.14 -19.40
CA TYR A 167 -5.23 10.55 -19.23
C TYR A 167 -5.44 11.29 -20.58
N LEU A 168 -5.16 10.65 -21.72
CA LEU A 168 -5.42 11.20 -23.05
C LEU A 168 -6.74 10.70 -23.65
N HIS A 169 -7.46 9.77 -23.00
CA HIS A 169 -8.71 9.22 -23.50
C HIS A 169 -9.77 10.31 -23.66
N GLU A 170 -10.45 10.32 -24.82
CA GLU A 170 -11.40 11.39 -25.18
C GLU A 170 -12.56 11.53 -24.19
N ASP A 171 -13.12 10.42 -23.69
CA ASP A 171 -14.21 10.44 -22.68
C ASP A 171 -13.80 10.98 -21.29
N LEU A 172 -12.50 11.12 -21.02
CA LEU A 172 -11.99 11.58 -19.73
C LEU A 172 -11.50 13.04 -19.78
N GLN A 173 -11.45 13.64 -20.97
CA GLN A 173 -10.99 15.03 -21.10
C GLN A 173 -11.90 15.99 -20.33
N GLY A 174 -11.29 16.85 -19.51
CA GLY A 174 -11.99 17.81 -18.67
C GLY A 174 -12.61 17.24 -17.38
N GLN A 175 -12.45 15.94 -17.09
CA GLN A 175 -12.92 15.30 -15.85
C GLN A 175 -11.79 15.01 -14.86
N LEU A 176 -10.52 15.13 -15.29
CA LEU A 176 -9.36 14.82 -14.46
C LEU A 176 -8.99 16.01 -13.57
N TRP A 177 -8.90 15.74 -12.27
CA TRP A 177 -8.33 16.67 -11.31
C TRP A 177 -6.80 16.65 -11.39
N ILE A 178 -6.17 17.84 -11.43
CA ILE A 178 -4.71 17.98 -11.46
C ILE A 178 -4.21 18.23 -10.05
N ASN A 179 -3.41 17.29 -9.54
CA ASN A 179 -2.63 17.51 -8.34
C ASN A 179 -1.36 18.31 -8.67
N ALA A 180 -1.42 19.64 -8.57
CA ALA A 180 -0.28 20.50 -8.92
C ALA A 180 1.02 20.18 -8.15
N ALA A 181 0.94 19.54 -6.98
CA ALA A 181 2.11 19.12 -6.22
C ALA A 181 2.82 17.88 -6.80
N GLU A 182 2.11 17.08 -7.61
CA GLU A 182 2.60 15.83 -8.21
C GLU A 182 2.63 15.92 -9.75
N ASP A 183 2.32 17.10 -10.30
CA ASP A 183 2.31 17.35 -11.74
C ASP A 183 3.74 17.50 -12.27
N LEU A 184 4.20 16.47 -12.99
CA LEU A 184 5.51 16.43 -13.63
C LEU A 184 5.51 16.97 -15.07
N ASN A 185 4.34 17.13 -15.71
CA ASN A 185 4.24 17.59 -17.10
C ASN A 185 3.73 19.03 -17.27
N GLY A 186 3.22 19.66 -16.21
CA GLY A 186 2.98 21.11 -16.12
C GLY A 186 1.75 21.57 -16.89
N ASN A 187 0.66 20.81 -16.77
CA ASN A 187 -0.58 20.99 -17.52
C ASN A 187 -1.55 21.98 -16.86
#